data_AF-A0A3P7JLZ2-F1
#
_entry.id   AF-A0A3P7JLZ2-F1
#
_cell.length_a   1.000
_cell.length_b   1.000
_cell.length_c   1.000
_cell.angle_alpha   90.00
_cell.angle_beta   90.00
_cell.angle_gamma   90.00
#
_symmetry.space_group_name_H-M   'P 1'
#
loop_
_entity.id
_entity.type
_entity.pdbx_description
1 polymer ?
#
loop_
_entity_poly.entity_id
_entity_poly.type
_entity_poly.pdbx_seq_one_letter_code
_entity_poly.pdbx_strand_id
1 'polypeptide(L)'
;MIIVWITAVFIECTEHEYQLSYFEIVKTGILGFSWTNEAASSAHAAALLEKSGQSVGFVGFDTGFSNVFEAAAAVAAGSIGREIDPDVVLIFRKLSKKDPQTREKALRELIALLKEKDMEMVELCYNHFATIMDKLAMDGSPTVRVLSLRAASYFISSLKKAAEKQLKVIMPFILFGTCDSSLSVANQAEAVLSENFPGEKSQQASSIFAVTTAKIAVDIIAERHNLLHAQKYDNEDSPEQRISRLTTQCLLTLARLAPLASSNPRFNEILEMFFKDSVVIKKLVKSNASVKAALLGVCLQMPDCIPVFLDTPLATWIISSLDSPDSLVATRAFEAFIQLGSDERFFEKFNIQKAVVPKLLSVIRRKEV
;
A
#
# COMPACT_ATOMS: atom_id res chain seq x y z
N MET A 1 3.47 -32.33 3.03
CA MET A 1 2.07 -31.87 2.91
C MET A 1 1.93 -30.39 2.56
N ILE A 2 2.86 -29.48 2.90
CA ILE A 2 2.80 -28.04 2.55
C ILE A 2 3.10 -27.74 1.06
N ILE A 3 3.81 -28.64 0.36
CA ILE A 3 4.23 -28.47 -1.04
C ILE A 3 3.04 -28.47 -2.02
N VAL A 4 1.97 -29.21 -1.72
CA VAL A 4 0.77 -29.29 -2.57
C VAL A 4 -0.11 -28.03 -2.45
N TRP A 5 0.09 -27.23 -1.40
CA TRP A 5 -0.85 -26.16 -1.01
C TRP A 5 -0.56 -24.87 -1.76
N ILE A 6 0.72 -24.56 -2.02
CA ILE A 6 1.09 -23.39 -2.83
C ILE A 6 0.76 -23.63 -4.30
N THR A 7 0.84 -24.88 -4.79
CA THR A 7 0.42 -25.22 -6.16
C THR A 7 -1.07 -24.94 -6.39
N ALA A 8 -1.93 -25.13 -5.39
CA ALA A 8 -3.36 -24.82 -5.50
C ALA A 8 -3.62 -23.30 -5.53
N VAL A 9 -2.95 -22.51 -4.69
CA VAL A 9 -2.97 -21.03 -4.75
C VAL A 9 -2.41 -20.51 -6.08
N PHE A 10 -1.40 -21.21 -6.62
CA PHE A 10 -0.80 -20.92 -7.93
C PHE A 10 -1.78 -21.12 -9.09
N ILE A 11 -2.63 -22.16 -9.03
CA ILE A 11 -3.58 -22.50 -10.11
C ILE A 11 -4.81 -21.58 -10.06
N GLU A 12 -5.40 -21.32 -8.89
CA GLU A 12 -6.61 -20.47 -8.81
C GLU A 12 -6.32 -18.98 -9.10
N CYS A 13 -5.17 -18.44 -8.69
CA CYS A 13 -4.81 -17.05 -9.03
C CYS A 13 -4.45 -16.86 -10.51
N THR A 14 -3.94 -17.89 -11.19
CA THR A 14 -3.61 -17.81 -12.62
C THR A 14 -4.83 -18.08 -13.50
N GLU A 15 -5.71 -19.03 -13.14
CA GLU A 15 -6.93 -19.32 -13.93
C GLU A 15 -7.94 -18.17 -13.92
N HIS A 16 -8.10 -17.46 -12.79
CA HIS A 16 -8.99 -16.29 -12.72
C HIS A 16 -8.45 -15.08 -13.51
N GLU A 17 -7.13 -14.97 -13.70
CA GLU A 17 -6.53 -13.89 -14.49
C GLU A 17 -6.49 -14.18 -15.99
N TYR A 18 -6.54 -15.45 -16.41
CA TYR A 18 -6.61 -15.83 -17.83
C TYR A 18 -8.04 -15.82 -18.39
N GLN A 19 -9.08 -15.96 -17.57
CA GLN A 19 -10.48 -15.92 -18.08
C GLN A 19 -11.02 -14.51 -18.32
N LEU A 20 -10.35 -13.45 -17.86
CA LEU A 20 -10.80 -12.07 -18.07
C LEU A 20 -10.20 -11.38 -19.32
N SER A 21 -9.41 -12.11 -20.14
CA SER A 21 -8.82 -11.59 -21.38
C SER A 21 -9.51 -12.02 -22.69
N TYR A 22 -10.66 -12.70 -22.60
CA TYR A 22 -11.44 -13.16 -23.77
C TYR A 22 -12.90 -12.72 -23.71
N PHE A 23 -13.16 -11.41 -23.76
CA PHE A 23 -14.45 -10.89 -24.21
C PHE A 23 -14.22 -9.60 -25.02
N GLU A 24 -13.63 -9.76 -26.21
CA GLU A 24 -13.54 -8.71 -27.21
C GLU A 24 -14.83 -8.69 -28.06
N ILE A 25 -15.55 -7.59 -27.90
CA ILE A 25 -16.28 -6.81 -28.92
C ILE A 25 -16.44 -7.50 -30.29
N VAL A 26 -17.65 -8.00 -30.56
CA VAL A 26 -18.12 -8.23 -31.94
C VAL A 26 -19.23 -7.24 -32.26
N LYS A 27 -18.91 -6.37 -33.22
CA LYS A 27 -19.78 -5.41 -33.91
C LYS A 27 -21.11 -6.06 -34.35
N THR A 28 -22.22 -5.45 -33.97
CA THR A 28 -23.42 -5.37 -34.82
C THR A 28 -24.03 -3.98 -34.65
N GLY A 29 -23.99 -3.19 -35.71
CA GLY A 29 -24.75 -1.94 -35.80
C GLY A 29 -26.17 -2.24 -36.23
N ILE A 30 -27.14 -1.55 -35.63
CA ILE A 30 -28.43 -1.17 -36.22
C ILE A 30 -28.96 0.03 -35.40
N LEU A 31 -28.98 1.17 -36.08
CA LEU A 31 -29.96 2.26 -36.06
C LEU A 31 -30.49 2.83 -34.73
N GLY A 32 -30.09 4.08 -34.47
CA GLY A 32 -31.02 5.17 -34.20
C GLY A 32 -31.44 5.40 -32.75
N PHE A 33 -30.68 6.19 -32.00
CA PHE A 33 -31.21 6.94 -30.85
C PHE A 33 -30.52 8.30 -30.72
N SER A 34 -31.33 9.36 -30.58
CA SER A 34 -30.88 10.75 -30.45
C SER A 34 -30.15 10.98 -29.14
N TRP A 35 -29.02 11.68 -29.19
CA TRP A 35 -28.28 12.13 -28.03
C TRP A 35 -29.01 13.29 -27.34
N THR A 36 -29.80 12.99 -26.30
CA THR A 36 -30.04 13.96 -25.23
C THR A 36 -28.89 13.83 -24.22
N ASN A 37 -28.06 14.88 -24.15
CA ASN A 37 -27.05 15.05 -23.11
C ASN A 37 -27.75 15.19 -21.74
N GLU A 38 -27.97 14.08 -21.06
CA GLU A 38 -28.10 14.07 -19.60
C GLU A 38 -26.78 13.60 -19.02
N ALA A 39 -26.10 14.50 -18.32
CA ALA A 39 -24.92 14.16 -17.54
C ALA A 39 -25.31 13.11 -16.50
N ALA A 40 -24.67 11.95 -16.56
CA ALA A 40 -24.79 10.90 -15.56
C ALA A 40 -24.28 11.45 -14.21
N SER A 41 -25.19 11.96 -13.40
CA SER A 41 -24.93 12.36 -12.03
C SER A 41 -24.86 11.11 -11.16
N SER A 42 -23.79 10.99 -10.38
CA SER A 42 -23.59 9.95 -9.36
C SER A 42 -24.78 9.84 -8.39
N ALA A 43 -25.53 10.93 -8.20
CA ALA A 43 -26.72 10.95 -7.36
C ALA A 43 -27.90 10.14 -7.95
N HIS A 44 -28.03 10.10 -9.28
CA HIS A 44 -29.11 9.33 -9.92
C HIS A 44 -28.82 7.83 -9.92
N ALA A 45 -27.56 7.45 -10.10
CA ALA A 45 -27.11 6.07 -9.94
C ALA A 45 -27.26 5.61 -8.48
N ALA A 46 -26.92 6.46 -7.49
CA ALA A 46 -27.12 6.16 -6.07
C ALA A 46 -28.60 5.96 -5.70
N ALA A 47 -29.50 6.78 -6.25
CA ALA A 47 -30.94 6.67 -6.00
C ALA A 47 -31.57 5.40 -6.62
N LEU A 48 -31.06 4.93 -7.76
CA LEU A 48 -31.51 3.67 -8.38
C LEU A 48 -31.01 2.44 -7.59
N LEU A 49 -29.83 2.52 -6.97
CA LEU A 49 -29.27 1.48 -6.10
C LEU A 49 -30.00 1.38 -4.75
N GLU A 50 -30.41 2.52 -4.18
CA GLU A 50 -31.21 2.55 -2.96
C GLU A 50 -32.61 1.94 -3.17
N LYS A 51 -33.14 2.06 -4.40
CA LYS A 51 -34.44 1.48 -4.80
C LYS A 51 -34.39 0.00 -5.13
N SER A 52 -33.23 -0.56 -5.50
CA SER A 52 -33.10 -1.98 -5.86
C SER A 52 -32.81 -2.90 -4.66
N GLY A 53 -32.55 -2.33 -3.47
CA GLY A 53 -32.28 -3.10 -2.25
C GLY A 53 -31.01 -3.94 -2.29
N GLN A 54 -30.16 -3.77 -3.32
CA GLN A 54 -28.88 -4.45 -3.44
C GLN A 54 -27.75 -3.54 -2.97
N SER A 55 -27.07 -3.94 -1.89
CA SER A 55 -25.84 -3.30 -1.44
C SER A 55 -24.71 -3.60 -2.43
N VAL A 56 -24.11 -2.56 -2.99
CA VAL A 56 -22.87 -2.69 -3.76
C VAL A 56 -21.69 -2.65 -2.79
N GLY A 57 -21.29 -3.83 -2.31
CA GLY A 57 -20.06 -4.05 -1.56
C GLY A 57 -19.16 -5.02 -2.33
N PHE A 58 -18.08 -4.50 -2.91
CA PHE A 58 -17.05 -5.32 -3.55
C PHE A 58 -16.24 -6.10 -2.49
N VAL A 59 -16.02 -7.39 -2.78
CA VAL A 59 -15.39 -8.48 -2.00
C VAL A 59 -16.25 -9.11 -0.88
N GLY A 60 -17.16 -9.99 -1.33
CA GLY A 60 -17.43 -11.33 -0.81
C GLY A 60 -17.31 -11.57 0.71
N PHE A 61 -18.38 -11.27 1.44
CA PHE A 61 -18.70 -11.90 2.72
C PHE A 61 -19.85 -12.89 2.52
N ASP A 62 -19.62 -14.16 2.79
CA ASP A 62 -20.62 -15.25 2.74
C ASP A 62 -21.66 -15.16 3.89
N THR A 63 -21.73 -14.01 4.56
CA THR A 63 -22.68 -13.72 5.65
C THR A 63 -23.46 -12.41 5.46
N GLY A 64 -23.25 -11.67 4.36
CA GLY A 64 -24.01 -10.46 4.04
C GLY A 64 -23.78 -9.25 4.97
N PHE A 65 -22.88 -9.33 5.97
CA PHE A 65 -22.58 -8.23 6.89
C PHE A 65 -21.22 -7.59 6.58
N SER A 66 -21.16 -6.26 6.64
CA SER A 66 -19.95 -5.49 6.29
C SER A 66 -18.99 -5.31 7.47
N ASN A 67 -19.45 -5.50 8.71
CA ASN A 67 -18.64 -5.40 9.93
C ASN A 67 -19.27 -6.16 11.12
N VAL A 68 -18.50 -6.34 12.20
CA VAL A 68 -18.95 -7.08 13.41
C VAL A 68 -20.12 -6.41 14.12
N PHE A 69 -20.33 -5.10 13.93
CA PHE A 69 -21.45 -4.38 14.55
C PHE A 69 -22.77 -4.70 13.84
N GLU A 70 -22.76 -4.71 12.51
CA GLU A 70 -23.90 -5.14 11.69
C GLU A 70 -24.26 -6.59 11.96
N ALA A 71 -23.25 -7.46 12.02
CA ALA A 71 -23.46 -8.87 12.31
C ALA A 71 -24.03 -9.08 13.73
N ALA A 72 -23.52 -8.38 14.74
CA ALA A 72 -24.06 -8.45 16.10
C ALA A 72 -25.50 -7.88 16.20
N ALA A 73 -25.78 -6.78 15.51
CA ALA A 73 -27.11 -6.16 15.50
C ALA A 73 -28.14 -7.05 14.80
N ALA A 74 -27.76 -7.72 13.71
CA ALA A 74 -28.64 -8.63 12.98
C ALA A 74 -28.99 -9.89 13.81
N VAL A 75 -28.01 -10.45 14.53
CA VAL A 75 -28.28 -11.53 15.50
C VAL A 75 -29.22 -11.06 16.59
N ALA A 76 -28.97 -9.88 17.18
CA ALA A 76 -29.84 -9.30 18.21
C ALA A 76 -31.27 -9.03 17.70
N ALA A 77 -31.43 -8.76 16.41
CA ALA A 77 -32.72 -8.56 15.74
C ALA A 77 -33.41 -9.88 15.31
N GLY A 78 -32.88 -11.05 15.69
CA GLY A 78 -33.49 -12.36 15.40
C GLY A 78 -33.19 -12.90 14.00
N SER A 79 -32.19 -12.36 13.29
CA SER A 79 -31.72 -12.92 12.02
C SER A 79 -30.91 -14.20 12.24
N ILE A 80 -30.94 -15.13 11.27
CA ILE A 80 -30.14 -16.37 11.31
C ILE A 80 -28.65 -15.98 11.20
N GLY A 81 -27.93 -16.08 12.31
CA GLY A 81 -26.50 -15.81 12.37
C GLY A 81 -25.92 -16.35 13.67
N ARG A 82 -24.65 -16.71 13.68
CA ARG A 82 -23.95 -17.15 14.90
C ARG A 82 -23.86 -15.98 15.87
N GLU A 83 -24.20 -16.21 17.14
CA GLU A 83 -24.00 -15.22 18.20
C GLU A 83 -22.52 -14.84 18.30
N ILE A 84 -22.26 -13.55 18.16
CA ILE A 84 -20.91 -13.00 18.28
C ILE A 84 -20.67 -12.71 19.74
N ASP A 85 -19.53 -13.16 20.23
CA ASP A 85 -19.10 -12.90 21.58
C ASP A 85 -19.15 -11.38 21.90
N PRO A 86 -19.89 -10.96 22.95
CA PRO A 86 -19.99 -9.56 23.33
C PRO A 86 -18.63 -8.88 23.58
N ASP A 87 -17.64 -9.64 24.06
CA ASP A 87 -16.29 -9.12 24.29
C ASP A 87 -15.58 -8.82 22.97
N VAL A 88 -15.79 -9.64 21.94
CA VAL A 88 -15.28 -9.38 20.58
C VAL A 88 -15.88 -8.07 20.06
N VAL A 89 -17.20 -7.91 20.14
CA VAL A 89 -17.88 -6.68 19.69
C VAL A 89 -17.35 -5.46 20.45
N LEU A 90 -17.16 -5.58 21.76
CA LEU A 90 -16.63 -4.51 22.60
C LEU A 90 -15.19 -4.14 22.21
N ILE A 91 -14.32 -5.11 21.98
CA ILE A 91 -12.93 -4.90 21.57
C ILE A 91 -12.88 -4.17 20.22
N PHE A 92 -13.63 -4.61 19.21
CA PHE A 92 -13.66 -3.92 17.92
C PHE A 92 -14.26 -2.51 18.00
N ARG A 93 -15.19 -2.27 18.93
CA ARG A 93 -15.68 -0.92 19.25
C ARG A 93 -14.57 -0.05 19.83
N LYS A 94 -13.70 -0.59 20.69
CA LYS A 94 -12.54 0.10 21.25
C LYS A 94 -11.48 0.40 20.18
N LEU A 95 -11.26 -0.52 19.23
CA LEU A 95 -10.36 -0.29 18.08
C LEU A 95 -10.81 0.88 17.19
N SER A 96 -12.10 1.17 17.18
CA SER A 96 -12.71 2.31 16.49
C SER A 96 -12.75 3.59 17.32
N LYS A 97 -11.93 3.73 18.38
CA LYS A 97 -11.87 4.94 19.23
C LYS A 97 -10.69 5.83 18.89
N LYS A 98 -10.90 7.15 18.99
CA LYS A 98 -9.93 8.21 18.69
C LYS A 98 -8.65 8.10 19.52
N ASP A 99 -8.77 7.72 20.78
CA ASP A 99 -7.64 7.63 21.70
C ASP A 99 -6.71 6.43 21.39
N PRO A 100 -5.41 6.65 21.13
CA PRO A 100 -4.47 5.58 20.82
C PRO A 100 -4.29 4.59 21.97
N GLN A 101 -4.29 5.03 23.23
CA GLN A 101 -4.14 4.13 24.38
C GLN A 101 -5.29 3.12 24.47
N THR A 102 -6.52 3.56 24.16
CA THR A 102 -7.69 2.70 24.05
C THR A 102 -7.53 1.65 22.96
N ARG A 103 -7.02 2.03 21.78
CA ARG A 103 -6.75 1.08 20.68
C ARG A 103 -5.65 0.09 21.04
N GLU A 104 -4.56 0.56 21.66
CA GLU A 104 -3.49 -0.30 22.11
C GLU A 104 -3.95 -1.33 23.15
N LYS A 105 -4.76 -0.90 24.13
CA LYS A 105 -5.36 -1.81 25.11
C LYS A 105 -6.26 -2.82 24.42
N ALA A 106 -7.09 -2.38 23.49
CA ALA A 106 -7.98 -3.25 22.73
C ALA A 106 -7.23 -4.27 21.85
N LEU A 107 -6.10 -3.90 21.23
CA LEU A 107 -5.28 -4.86 20.48
C LEU A 107 -4.64 -5.92 21.39
N ARG A 108 -4.19 -5.53 22.59
CA ARG A 108 -3.67 -6.49 23.58
C ARG A 108 -4.77 -7.43 24.06
N GLU A 109 -5.95 -6.89 24.37
CA GLU A 109 -7.14 -7.66 24.74
C GLU A 109 -7.54 -8.61 23.60
N LEU A 110 -7.54 -8.15 22.33
CA LEU A 110 -7.85 -8.98 21.17
C LEU A 110 -6.90 -10.18 21.07
N ILE A 111 -5.58 -9.93 21.11
CA ILE A 111 -4.58 -11.00 21.00
C ILE A 111 -4.70 -12.00 22.16
N ALA A 112 -5.06 -11.55 23.36
CA ALA A 112 -5.31 -12.43 24.49
C ALA A 112 -6.58 -13.27 24.27
N LEU A 113 -7.69 -12.62 23.92
CA LEU A 113 -9.00 -13.25 23.72
C LEU A 113 -8.95 -14.31 22.63
N LEU A 114 -8.28 -14.04 21.50
CA LEU A 114 -8.21 -14.97 20.37
C LEU A 114 -7.61 -16.33 20.74
N LYS A 115 -6.73 -16.40 21.76
CA LYS A 115 -6.13 -17.66 22.23
C LYS A 115 -7.12 -18.58 22.93
N GLU A 116 -8.26 -18.05 23.36
CA GLU A 116 -9.30 -18.76 24.08
C GLU A 116 -10.49 -19.13 23.18
N LYS A 117 -10.48 -18.70 21.91
CA LYS A 117 -11.59 -18.90 20.98
C LYS A 117 -11.33 -20.07 20.04
N ASP A 118 -12.44 -20.67 19.57
CA ASP A 118 -12.39 -21.66 18.50
C ASP A 118 -11.99 -21.02 17.15
N MET A 119 -11.56 -21.88 16.23
CA MET A 119 -11.04 -21.45 14.92
C MET A 119 -12.05 -20.69 14.08
N GLU A 120 -13.34 -21.00 14.20
CA GLU A 120 -14.40 -20.31 13.46
C GLU A 120 -14.56 -18.86 13.95
N MET A 121 -14.52 -18.65 15.27
CA MET A 121 -14.54 -17.30 15.85
C MET A 121 -13.26 -16.53 15.52
N VAL A 122 -12.10 -17.20 15.48
CA VAL A 122 -10.84 -16.58 15.01
C VAL A 122 -10.95 -16.15 13.54
N GLU A 123 -11.54 -16.97 12.65
CA GLU A 123 -11.75 -16.61 11.24
C GLU A 123 -12.72 -15.43 11.10
N LEU A 124 -13.81 -15.42 11.88
CA LEU A 124 -14.74 -14.27 11.93
C LEU A 124 -14.03 -12.98 12.35
N CYS A 125 -13.21 -13.04 13.42
CA CYS A 125 -12.43 -11.91 13.88
C CYS A 125 -11.42 -11.45 12.83
N TYR A 126 -10.77 -12.38 12.12
CA TYR A 126 -9.80 -12.07 11.07
C TYR A 126 -10.44 -11.33 9.90
N ASN A 127 -11.60 -11.81 9.44
CA ASN A 127 -12.35 -11.15 8.38
C ASN A 127 -12.72 -9.72 8.75
N HIS A 128 -13.14 -9.48 9.99
CA HIS A 128 -13.42 -8.12 10.43
C HIS A 128 -12.14 -7.29 10.63
N PHE A 129 -11.09 -7.87 11.20
CA PHE A 129 -9.80 -7.21 11.36
C PHE A 129 -9.22 -6.73 10.02
N ALA A 130 -9.37 -7.52 8.94
CA ALA A 130 -8.93 -7.13 7.60
C ALA A 130 -9.54 -5.81 7.12
N THR A 131 -10.79 -5.50 7.51
CA THR A 131 -11.50 -4.26 7.14
C THR A 131 -10.98 -2.99 7.83
N ILE A 132 -10.21 -3.15 8.91
CA ILE A 132 -9.65 -2.04 9.69
C ILE A 132 -8.12 -2.06 9.76
N MET A 133 -7.49 -3.11 9.22
CA MET A 133 -6.04 -3.31 9.26
C MET A 133 -5.30 -2.15 8.61
N ASP A 134 -5.82 -1.60 7.51
CA ASP A 134 -5.25 -0.46 6.80
C ASP A 134 -5.03 0.76 7.73
N LYS A 135 -6.05 1.10 8.52
CA LYS A 135 -6.04 2.23 9.45
C LYS A 135 -5.12 1.95 10.63
N LEU A 136 -5.15 0.74 11.17
CA LEU A 136 -4.36 0.37 12.34
C LEU A 136 -2.86 0.19 12.01
N ALA A 137 -2.54 -0.39 10.86
CA ALA A 137 -1.16 -0.54 10.40
C ALA A 137 -0.53 0.79 9.96
N MET A 138 -1.35 1.82 9.66
CA MET A 138 -0.90 3.17 9.31
C MET A 138 -1.21 4.20 10.39
N ASP A 139 -1.51 3.74 11.61
CA ASP A 139 -1.82 4.58 12.78
C ASP A 139 -0.65 5.52 13.13
N GLY A 140 -0.93 6.68 13.72
CA GLY A 140 0.11 7.59 14.21
C GLY A 140 0.96 6.96 15.32
N SER A 141 0.35 6.16 16.20
CA SER A 141 1.06 5.48 17.28
C SER A 141 1.86 4.28 16.75
N PRO A 142 3.21 4.26 16.89
CA PRO A 142 4.01 3.09 16.51
C PRO A 142 3.65 1.84 17.31
N THR A 143 3.18 2.00 18.55
CA THR A 143 2.75 0.86 19.38
C THR A 143 1.47 0.22 18.84
N VAL A 144 0.51 1.03 18.36
CA VAL A 144 -0.68 0.51 17.68
C VAL A 144 -0.25 -0.29 16.44
N ARG A 145 0.63 0.28 15.59
CA ARG A 145 1.15 -0.40 14.39
C ARG A 145 1.82 -1.74 14.72
N VAL A 146 2.69 -1.79 15.72
CA VAL A 146 3.33 -3.04 16.20
C VAL A 146 2.28 -4.07 16.63
N LEU A 147 1.31 -3.67 17.45
CA LEU A 147 0.28 -4.58 17.96
C LEU A 147 -0.65 -5.08 16.84
N SER A 148 -0.93 -4.26 15.83
CA SER A 148 -1.69 -4.66 14.64
C SER A 148 -0.94 -5.69 13.81
N LEU A 149 0.36 -5.48 13.58
CA LEU A 149 1.21 -6.48 12.93
C LEU A 149 1.27 -7.78 13.74
N ARG A 150 1.32 -7.69 15.07
CA ARG A 150 1.28 -8.87 15.94
C ARG A 150 -0.04 -9.63 15.86
N ALA A 151 -1.17 -8.92 15.82
CA ALA A 151 -2.48 -9.51 15.59
C ALA A 151 -2.54 -10.18 14.21
N ALA A 152 -2.02 -9.52 13.17
CA ALA A 152 -1.91 -10.10 11.82
C ALA A 152 -1.07 -11.40 11.82
N SER A 153 0.10 -11.42 12.49
CA SER A 153 0.91 -12.64 12.63
C SER A 153 0.12 -13.75 13.32
N TYR A 154 -0.61 -13.43 14.39
CA TYR A 154 -1.44 -14.40 15.11
C TYR A 154 -2.53 -15.00 14.21
N PHE A 155 -3.24 -14.16 13.44
CA PHE A 155 -4.28 -14.66 12.53
C PHE A 155 -3.70 -15.55 11.43
N ILE A 156 -2.61 -15.14 10.78
CA ILE A 156 -1.98 -15.92 9.70
C ILE A 156 -1.49 -17.27 10.22
N SER A 157 -0.78 -17.27 11.36
CA SER A 157 -0.22 -18.49 11.96
C SER A 157 -1.30 -19.45 12.46
N SER A 158 -2.39 -18.92 13.01
CA SER A 158 -3.50 -19.73 13.54
C SER A 158 -4.35 -20.31 12.40
N LEU A 159 -4.82 -19.47 11.48
CA LEU A 159 -5.77 -19.84 10.42
C LEU A 159 -5.13 -20.57 9.24
N LYS A 160 -3.82 -20.39 9.00
CA LYS A 160 -3.07 -21.06 7.92
C LYS A 160 -3.78 -20.87 6.57
N LYS A 161 -4.30 -21.93 5.94
CA LYS A 161 -5.01 -21.82 4.65
C LYS A 161 -6.25 -20.93 4.74
N ALA A 162 -6.98 -20.93 5.87
CA ALA A 162 -8.14 -20.06 6.01
C ALA A 162 -7.77 -18.56 5.99
N ALA A 163 -6.51 -18.21 6.29
CA ALA A 163 -6.03 -16.82 6.23
C ALA A 163 -5.95 -16.27 4.80
N GLU A 164 -5.86 -17.15 3.79
CA GLU A 164 -5.59 -16.81 2.39
C GLU A 164 -6.57 -15.78 1.84
N LYS A 165 -7.86 -15.92 2.17
CA LYS A 165 -8.96 -15.06 1.70
C LYS A 165 -8.69 -13.56 1.88
N GLN A 166 -8.00 -13.19 2.96
CA GLN A 166 -7.71 -11.79 3.29
C GLN A 166 -6.25 -11.40 3.07
N LEU A 167 -5.35 -12.31 2.68
CA LEU A 167 -3.94 -11.97 2.48
C LEU A 167 -3.75 -10.83 1.47
N LYS A 168 -4.52 -10.85 0.37
CA LYS A 168 -4.50 -9.77 -0.64
C LYS A 168 -4.84 -8.38 -0.06
N VAL A 169 -5.59 -8.34 1.04
CA VAL A 169 -6.01 -7.11 1.73
C VAL A 169 -4.95 -6.68 2.74
N ILE A 170 -4.44 -7.61 3.57
CA ILE A 170 -3.56 -7.24 4.69
C ILE A 170 -2.07 -7.21 4.34
N MET A 171 -1.62 -7.99 3.36
CA MET A 171 -0.21 -8.10 3.01
C MET A 171 0.42 -6.79 2.52
N PRO A 172 -0.27 -5.94 1.73
CA PRO A 172 0.24 -4.61 1.42
C PRO A 172 0.66 -3.79 2.66
N PHE A 173 -0.14 -3.85 3.72
CA PHE A 173 0.13 -3.11 4.95
C PHE A 173 1.23 -3.73 5.81
N ILE A 174 1.40 -5.06 5.74
CA ILE A 174 2.58 -5.74 6.33
C ILE A 174 3.84 -5.29 5.58
N LEU A 175 3.81 -5.25 4.25
CA LEU A 175 4.95 -4.81 3.43
C LEU A 175 5.28 -3.33 3.65
N PHE A 176 4.29 -2.44 3.80
CA PHE A 176 4.52 -1.07 4.24
C PHE A 176 5.21 -1.01 5.60
N GLY A 177 4.78 -1.85 6.54
CA GLY A 177 5.37 -1.96 7.87
C GLY A 177 6.88 -2.24 7.83
N THR A 178 7.36 -3.03 6.86
CA THR A 178 8.80 -3.33 6.72
C THR A 178 9.67 -2.12 6.35
N CYS A 179 9.05 -1.01 5.93
CA CYS A 179 9.69 0.25 5.60
C CYS A 179 9.23 1.40 6.52
N ASP A 180 8.72 1.07 7.72
CA ASP A 180 8.29 2.06 8.70
C ASP A 180 9.47 2.84 9.28
N SER A 181 9.26 4.12 9.61
CA SER A 181 10.27 4.96 10.25
C SER A 181 10.60 4.53 11.68
N SER A 182 9.69 3.81 12.34
CA SER A 182 9.92 3.20 13.64
C SER A 182 10.55 1.83 13.47
N LEU A 183 11.78 1.67 13.98
CA LEU A 183 12.51 0.40 13.91
C LEU A 183 11.75 -0.77 14.57
N SER A 184 10.98 -0.52 15.63
CA SER A 184 10.18 -1.56 16.27
C SER A 184 9.04 -2.05 15.37
N VAL A 185 8.42 -1.15 14.61
CA VAL A 185 7.38 -1.50 13.62
C VAL A 185 8.01 -2.29 12.47
N ALA A 186 9.13 -1.79 11.91
CA ALA A 186 9.84 -2.47 10.84
C ALA A 186 10.26 -3.89 11.24
N ASN A 187 10.89 -4.05 12.40
CA ASN A 187 11.27 -5.36 12.91
C ASN A 187 10.06 -6.28 13.14
N GLN A 188 8.94 -5.76 13.62
CA GLN A 188 7.73 -6.57 13.80
C GLN A 188 7.13 -6.99 12.46
N ALA A 189 7.17 -6.16 11.43
CA ALA A 189 6.71 -6.53 10.09
C ALA A 189 7.60 -7.60 9.46
N GLU A 190 8.92 -7.51 9.64
CA GLU A 190 9.86 -8.56 9.24
C GLU A 190 9.62 -9.87 10.02
N ALA A 191 9.27 -9.77 11.30
CA ALA A 191 8.87 -10.93 12.10
C ALA A 191 7.60 -11.59 11.55
N VAL A 192 6.58 -10.81 11.15
CA VAL A 192 5.38 -11.36 10.49
C VAL A 192 5.76 -12.17 9.26
N LEU A 193 6.64 -11.64 8.40
CA LEU A 193 7.08 -12.33 7.19
C LEU A 193 7.87 -13.61 7.51
N SER A 194 8.86 -13.53 8.40
CA SER A 194 9.74 -14.66 8.73
C SER A 194 9.05 -15.77 9.54
N GLU A 195 8.12 -15.44 10.43
CA GLU A 195 7.34 -16.40 11.22
C GLU A 195 6.30 -17.14 10.35
N ASN A 196 5.62 -16.42 9.46
CA ASN A 196 4.50 -16.98 8.69
C ASN A 196 4.91 -17.49 7.30
N PHE A 197 6.00 -16.95 6.74
CA PHE A 197 6.52 -17.29 5.41
C PHE A 197 8.05 -17.51 5.47
N PRO A 198 8.54 -18.55 6.17
CA PRO A 198 9.97 -18.73 6.43
C PRO A 198 10.79 -19.03 5.17
N GLY A 199 12.03 -18.54 5.16
CA GLY A 199 13.00 -18.75 4.07
C GLY A 199 12.61 -18.01 2.79
N GLU A 200 12.76 -18.68 1.64
CA GLU A 200 12.42 -18.12 0.32
C GLU A 200 10.95 -17.71 0.20
N LYS A 201 10.06 -18.25 1.05
CA LYS A 201 8.64 -17.92 1.05
C LYS A 201 8.36 -16.45 1.38
N SER A 202 9.23 -15.79 2.15
CA SER A 202 9.09 -14.36 2.45
C SER A 202 9.25 -13.52 1.18
N GLN A 203 10.23 -13.87 0.34
CA GLN A 203 10.44 -13.23 -0.96
C GLN A 203 9.30 -13.56 -1.92
N GLN A 204 8.83 -14.81 -1.94
CA GLN A 204 7.67 -15.20 -2.76
C GLN A 204 6.40 -14.45 -2.35
N ALA A 205 6.11 -14.33 -1.06
CA ALA A 205 4.97 -13.56 -0.56
C ALA A 205 5.10 -12.08 -0.98
N SER A 206 6.28 -11.49 -0.84
CA SER A 206 6.53 -10.11 -1.29
C SER A 206 6.28 -9.95 -2.80
N SER A 207 6.71 -10.93 -3.61
CA SER A 207 6.50 -10.93 -5.07
C SER A 207 5.02 -11.07 -5.46
N ILE A 208 4.28 -11.99 -4.84
CA ILE A 208 2.85 -12.22 -5.08
C ILE A 208 2.05 -10.93 -4.83
N PHE A 209 2.36 -10.22 -3.74
CA PHE A 209 1.60 -9.03 -3.35
C PHE A 209 2.22 -7.72 -3.86
N ALA A 210 3.31 -7.75 -4.65
CA ALA A 210 4.02 -6.56 -5.10
C ALA A 210 3.11 -5.61 -5.90
N VAL A 211 2.34 -6.14 -6.86
CA VAL A 211 1.44 -5.35 -7.73
C VAL A 211 0.37 -4.63 -6.90
N THR A 212 -0.32 -5.35 -6.02
CA THR A 212 -1.37 -4.76 -5.16
C THR A 212 -0.79 -3.71 -4.22
N THR A 213 0.37 -4.00 -3.63
CA THR A 213 1.09 -3.08 -2.74
C THR A 213 1.50 -1.82 -3.48
N ALA A 214 2.01 -1.94 -4.69
CA ALA A 214 2.44 -0.81 -5.52
C ALA A 214 1.27 0.09 -5.91
N LYS A 215 0.10 -0.48 -6.27
CA LYS A 215 -1.11 0.31 -6.57
C LYS A 215 -1.53 1.17 -5.37
N ILE A 216 -1.62 0.56 -4.19
CA ILE A 216 -1.97 1.28 -2.95
C ILE A 216 -0.92 2.34 -2.63
N ALA A 217 0.37 2.01 -2.75
CA ALA A 217 1.47 2.95 -2.54
C ALA A 217 1.36 4.17 -3.47
N VAL A 218 1.14 3.94 -4.77
CA VAL A 218 0.99 5.01 -5.77
C VAL A 218 -0.23 5.87 -5.48
N ASP A 219 -1.37 5.28 -5.07
CA ASP A 219 -2.56 6.04 -4.70
C ASP A 219 -2.36 6.87 -3.42
N ILE A 220 -1.62 6.36 -2.44
CA ILE A 220 -1.21 7.14 -1.27
C ILE A 220 -0.29 8.29 -1.72
N ILE A 221 0.76 8.00 -2.48
CA ILE A 221 1.73 9.02 -2.94
C ILE A 221 1.04 10.12 -3.78
N ALA A 222 0.05 9.74 -4.59
CA ALA A 222 -0.75 10.65 -5.41
C ALA A 222 -1.86 11.38 -4.64
N GLU A 223 -1.99 11.14 -3.34
CA GLU A 223 -3.06 11.66 -2.48
C GLU A 223 -4.48 11.32 -2.92
N ARG A 224 -4.65 10.14 -3.53
CA ARG A 224 -5.95 9.59 -3.94
C ARG A 224 -6.52 8.60 -2.91
N HIS A 225 -5.68 8.14 -1.97
CA HIS A 225 -6.07 7.16 -0.97
C HIS A 225 -6.62 7.80 0.32
N ASN A 226 -7.72 7.27 0.83
CA ASN A 226 -8.41 7.79 2.01
C ASN A 226 -7.57 7.82 3.29
N LEU A 227 -6.52 7.00 3.37
CA LEU A 227 -5.63 6.92 4.53
C LEU A 227 -4.86 8.21 4.81
N LEU A 228 -4.72 9.11 3.83
CA LEU A 228 -4.04 10.39 4.04
C LEU A 228 -4.91 11.46 4.68
N HIS A 229 -6.23 11.33 4.55
CA HIS A 229 -7.13 12.22 5.22
C HIS A 229 -7.11 11.93 6.72
N ALA A 230 -7.23 13.00 7.50
CA ALA A 230 -7.30 12.93 8.95
C ALA A 230 -8.36 11.90 9.34
N GLN A 231 -7.89 10.74 9.79
CA GLN A 231 -8.75 9.73 10.36
C GLN A 231 -9.20 10.23 11.72
N LYS A 232 -10.33 9.71 12.20
CA LYS A 232 -10.77 9.96 13.59
C LYS A 232 -9.74 9.54 14.64
N TYR A 233 -8.59 8.98 14.26
CA TYR A 233 -7.57 8.31 15.07
C TYR A 233 -6.17 8.96 15.01
N ASP A 234 -6.00 10.01 14.18
CA ASP A 234 -4.73 10.71 13.94
C ASP A 234 -4.41 11.73 15.04
N ASN A 235 -4.22 11.27 16.28
CA ASN A 235 -3.93 12.18 17.39
C ASN A 235 -2.45 12.53 17.54
N GLU A 236 -1.56 11.68 17.02
CA GLU A 236 -0.11 11.82 17.22
C GLU A 236 0.57 12.61 16.10
N ASP A 237 0.04 12.55 14.87
CA ASP A 237 0.59 13.25 13.71
C ASP A 237 -0.26 14.49 13.38
N SER A 238 0.39 15.61 13.03
CA SER A 238 -0.26 16.63 12.22
C SER A 238 -0.62 16.08 10.83
N PRO A 239 -1.59 16.67 10.11
CA PRO A 239 -1.90 16.25 8.74
C PRO A 239 -0.67 16.21 7.81
N GLU A 240 0.21 17.21 7.92
CA GLU A 240 1.44 17.32 7.13
C GLU A 240 2.46 16.24 7.50
N GLN A 241 2.60 15.95 8.81
CA GLN A 241 3.45 14.86 9.30
C GLN A 241 2.95 13.51 8.80
N ARG A 242 1.64 13.28 8.84
CA ARG A 242 1.02 12.05 8.32
C ARG A 242 1.28 11.89 6.83
N ILE A 243 0.99 12.93 6.03
CA ILE A 243 1.25 12.90 4.57
C ILE A 243 2.72 12.59 4.30
N SER A 244 3.64 13.29 4.97
CA SER A 244 5.07 13.06 4.83
C SER A 244 5.47 11.63 5.18
N ARG A 245 5.03 11.12 6.34
CA ARG A 245 5.38 9.79 6.85
C ARG A 245 4.87 8.70 5.92
N LEU A 246 3.59 8.75 5.55
CA LEU A 246 2.98 7.74 4.67
C LEU A 246 3.59 7.78 3.26
N THR A 247 3.83 8.98 2.71
CA THR A 247 4.49 9.12 1.40
C THR A 247 5.90 8.55 1.43
N THR A 248 6.68 8.87 2.47
CA THR A 248 8.04 8.35 2.64
C THR A 248 8.03 6.83 2.75
N GLN A 249 7.17 6.27 3.59
CA GLN A 249 7.03 4.82 3.77
C GLN A 249 6.65 4.12 2.46
N CYS A 250 5.66 4.65 1.72
CA CYS A 250 5.25 4.10 0.44
C CYS A 250 6.38 4.12 -0.60
N LEU A 251 7.13 5.21 -0.70
CA LEU A 251 8.30 5.30 -1.58
C LEU A 251 9.39 4.29 -1.19
N LEU A 252 9.68 4.15 0.10
CA LEU A 252 10.64 3.15 0.57
C LEU A 252 10.18 1.72 0.26
N THR A 253 8.88 1.43 0.39
CA THR A 253 8.32 0.13 -0.01
C THR A 253 8.41 -0.08 -1.53
N LEU A 254 8.13 0.93 -2.35
CA LEU A 254 8.33 0.84 -3.79
C LEU A 254 9.80 0.56 -4.13
N ALA A 255 10.75 1.25 -3.48
CA ALA A 255 12.17 1.01 -3.66
C ALA A 255 12.57 -0.43 -3.24
N ARG A 256 12.05 -0.94 -2.13
CA ARG A 256 12.31 -2.31 -1.68
C ARG A 256 11.78 -3.36 -2.67
N LEU A 257 10.62 -3.11 -3.26
CA LEU A 257 9.98 -4.05 -4.18
C LEU A 257 10.52 -3.93 -5.61
N ALA A 258 11.01 -2.75 -6.01
CA ALA A 258 11.48 -2.42 -7.36
C ALA A 258 12.35 -3.49 -8.06
N PRO A 259 13.30 -4.17 -7.39
CA PRO A 259 14.08 -5.24 -8.02
C PRO A 259 13.24 -6.37 -8.63
N LEU A 260 12.02 -6.59 -8.12
CA LEU A 260 11.07 -7.59 -8.61
C LEU A 260 10.41 -7.20 -9.96
N ALA A 261 10.51 -5.94 -10.38
CA ALA A 261 9.91 -5.43 -11.62
C ALA A 261 10.46 -6.14 -12.86
N SER A 262 11.76 -6.46 -12.87
CA SER A 262 12.43 -7.21 -13.95
C SER A 262 11.75 -8.55 -14.27
N SER A 263 11.15 -9.19 -13.27
CA SER A 263 10.49 -10.49 -13.38
C SER A 263 8.96 -10.38 -13.39
N ASN A 264 8.40 -9.17 -13.34
CA ASN A 264 6.97 -8.92 -13.26
C ASN A 264 6.58 -7.72 -14.15
N PRO A 265 6.17 -7.95 -15.41
CA PRO A 265 5.87 -6.90 -16.38
C PRO A 265 4.78 -5.92 -15.91
N ARG A 266 3.74 -6.42 -15.23
CA ARG A 266 2.65 -5.57 -14.71
C ARG A 266 3.14 -4.65 -13.60
N PHE A 267 4.03 -5.14 -12.74
CA PHE A 267 4.63 -4.31 -11.70
C PHE A 267 5.58 -3.27 -12.32
N ASN A 268 6.38 -3.65 -13.32
CA ASN A 268 7.22 -2.70 -14.05
C ASN A 268 6.40 -1.58 -14.72
N GLU A 269 5.29 -1.93 -15.37
CA GLU A 269 4.38 -0.95 -16.00
C GLU A 269 3.84 0.07 -14.97
N ILE A 270 3.46 -0.38 -13.78
CA ILE A 270 3.02 0.53 -12.70
C ILE A 270 4.11 1.51 -12.30
N LEU A 271 5.37 1.04 -12.16
CA LEU A 271 6.49 1.91 -11.81
C LEU A 271 6.81 2.91 -12.93
N GLU A 272 6.81 2.47 -14.19
CA GLU A 272 6.98 3.37 -15.33
C GLU A 272 5.90 4.45 -15.38
N MET A 273 4.63 4.06 -15.21
CA MET A 273 3.51 4.99 -15.15
C MET A 273 3.66 5.99 -13.99
N PHE A 274 4.10 5.52 -12.83
CA PHE A 274 4.38 6.38 -11.69
C PHE A 274 5.44 7.45 -12.02
N PHE A 275 6.54 7.09 -12.69
CA PHE A 275 7.56 8.06 -13.10
C PHE A 275 7.08 9.02 -14.20
N LYS A 276 6.18 8.57 -15.09
CA LYS A 276 5.58 9.39 -16.14
C LYS A 276 4.53 10.37 -15.61
N ASP A 277 3.97 10.15 -14.42
CA ASP A 277 3.03 11.09 -13.78
C ASP A 277 3.76 12.37 -13.31
N SER A 278 3.86 13.33 -14.22
CA SER A 278 4.58 14.58 -13.98
C SER A 278 3.98 15.42 -12.84
N VAL A 279 2.70 15.25 -12.52
CA VAL A 279 2.04 15.98 -11.42
C VAL A 279 2.54 15.41 -10.09
N VAL A 280 2.52 14.09 -9.95
CA VAL A 280 3.04 13.40 -8.76
C VAL A 280 4.53 13.67 -8.60
N ILE A 281 5.34 13.48 -9.65
CA ILE A 281 6.79 13.73 -9.57
C ILE A 281 7.09 15.18 -9.16
N LYS A 282 6.45 16.18 -9.78
CA LYS A 282 6.65 17.61 -9.43
C LYS A 282 6.31 17.93 -7.97
N LYS A 283 5.37 17.19 -7.39
CA LYS A 283 5.01 17.32 -5.97
C LYS A 283 6.10 16.74 -5.08
N LEU A 284 6.53 15.51 -5.34
CA LEU A 284 7.53 14.81 -4.53
C LEU A 284 8.87 15.54 -4.49
N VAL A 285 9.31 16.09 -5.63
CA VAL A 285 10.56 16.84 -5.71
C VAL A 285 10.53 18.18 -4.95
N LYS A 286 9.33 18.66 -4.56
CA LYS A 286 9.14 19.86 -3.73
C LYS A 286 8.91 19.55 -2.25
N SER A 287 8.72 18.28 -1.89
CA SER A 287 8.49 17.84 -0.51
C SER A 287 9.72 18.00 0.40
N ASN A 288 9.61 17.57 1.65
CA ASN A 288 10.72 17.57 2.59
C ASN A 288 11.84 16.58 2.21
N ALA A 289 12.95 16.64 2.94
CA ALA A 289 14.14 15.83 2.66
C ALA A 289 13.87 14.32 2.68
N SER A 290 13.07 13.82 3.63
CA SER A 290 12.75 12.40 3.75
C SER A 290 12.05 11.85 2.50
N VAL A 291 11.04 12.58 2.00
CA VAL A 291 10.32 12.21 0.77
C VAL A 291 11.25 12.25 -0.45
N LYS A 292 12.08 13.28 -0.56
CA LYS A 292 13.06 13.43 -1.66
C LYS A 292 14.08 12.29 -1.67
N ALA A 293 14.65 11.97 -0.50
CA ALA A 293 15.59 10.88 -0.35
C ALA A 293 14.95 9.52 -0.69
N ALA A 294 13.71 9.30 -0.27
CA ALA A 294 12.98 8.08 -0.60
C ALA A 294 12.68 7.96 -2.10
N LEU A 295 12.29 9.06 -2.77
CA LEU A 295 12.10 9.09 -4.23
C LEU A 295 13.39 8.73 -4.98
N LEU A 296 14.52 9.31 -4.59
CA LEU A 296 15.83 8.93 -5.14
C LEU A 296 16.14 7.46 -4.88
N GLY A 297 15.78 6.94 -3.70
CA GLY A 297 15.84 5.52 -3.36
C GLY A 297 15.11 4.64 -4.39
N VAL A 298 13.90 5.01 -4.82
CA VAL A 298 13.18 4.27 -5.88
C VAL A 298 13.95 4.33 -7.21
N CYS A 299 14.45 5.51 -7.59
CA CYS A 299 15.20 5.70 -8.83
C CYS A 299 16.43 4.77 -8.89
N LEU A 300 17.15 4.67 -7.78
CA LEU A 300 18.35 3.83 -7.67
C LEU A 300 18.07 2.34 -7.83
N GLN A 301 16.86 1.90 -7.49
CA GLN A 301 16.45 0.51 -7.63
C GLN A 301 15.87 0.18 -9.01
N MET A 302 15.77 1.17 -9.91
CA MET A 302 15.15 1.04 -11.23
C MET A 302 16.07 1.54 -12.36
N PRO A 303 17.25 0.92 -12.58
CA PRO A 303 18.14 1.28 -13.70
C PRO A 303 17.51 1.15 -15.07
N ASP A 304 16.63 0.18 -15.27
CA ASP A 304 15.94 -0.01 -16.55
C ASP A 304 15.00 1.16 -16.88
N CYS A 305 14.65 1.99 -15.90
CA CYS A 305 13.82 3.19 -16.08
C CYS A 305 14.62 4.47 -16.37
N ILE A 306 15.95 4.45 -16.50
CA ILE A 306 16.75 5.62 -16.89
C ILE A 306 16.17 6.36 -18.12
N PRO A 307 15.83 5.69 -19.24
CA PRO A 307 15.10 6.31 -20.35
C PRO A 307 13.92 7.18 -19.92
N VAL A 308 13.07 6.63 -19.06
CA VAL A 308 11.86 7.31 -18.55
C VAL A 308 12.25 8.51 -17.68
N PHE A 309 13.29 8.38 -16.85
CA PHE A 309 13.78 9.48 -16.01
C PHE A 309 14.29 10.63 -16.88
N LEU A 310 15.03 10.31 -17.95
CA LEU A 310 15.56 11.29 -18.88
C LEU A 310 14.43 12.05 -19.55
N ASP A 311 13.29 11.42 -19.89
CA ASP A 311 12.16 12.09 -20.55
C ASP A 311 11.27 12.92 -19.61
N THR A 312 11.51 12.88 -18.31
CA THR A 312 10.72 13.60 -17.30
C THR A 312 11.52 14.72 -16.63
N PRO A 313 10.87 15.64 -15.87
CA PRO A 313 11.58 16.64 -15.07
C PRO A 313 12.50 16.03 -13.98
N LEU A 314 12.41 14.72 -13.74
CA LEU A 314 13.15 14.03 -12.70
C LEU A 314 14.66 14.08 -12.92
N ALA A 315 15.14 13.85 -14.16
CA ALA A 315 16.58 13.93 -14.45
C ALA A 315 17.17 15.32 -14.16
N THR A 316 16.48 16.38 -14.58
CA THR A 316 16.88 17.76 -14.25
C THR A 316 16.87 18.01 -12.74
N TRP A 317 15.86 17.48 -12.04
CA TRP A 317 15.78 17.61 -10.58
C TRP A 317 16.92 16.87 -9.86
N ILE A 318 17.29 15.66 -10.30
CA ILE A 318 18.42 14.90 -9.77
C ILE A 318 19.70 15.74 -9.84
N ILE A 319 20.01 16.30 -11.01
CA ILE A 319 21.17 17.19 -11.19
C ILE A 319 21.07 18.41 -10.27
N SER A 320 19.88 19.02 -10.17
CA SER A 320 19.66 20.18 -9.33
C SER A 320 19.83 19.91 -7.83
N SER A 321 19.74 18.63 -7.42
CA SER A 321 19.80 18.18 -6.04
C SER A 321 21.20 17.73 -5.60
N LEU A 322 22.19 17.73 -6.52
CA LEU A 322 23.58 17.40 -6.20
C LEU A 322 24.18 18.31 -5.13
N ASP A 323 23.74 19.56 -5.06
CA ASP A 323 24.12 20.54 -4.05
C ASP A 323 23.06 20.73 -2.96
N SER A 324 22.22 19.72 -2.72
CA SER A 324 21.24 19.76 -1.62
C SER A 324 21.94 20.05 -0.27
N PRO A 325 21.37 20.91 0.59
CA PRO A 325 21.88 21.11 1.95
C PRO A 325 21.65 19.88 2.85
N ASP A 326 20.67 19.05 2.52
CA ASP A 326 20.47 17.76 3.18
C ASP A 326 21.45 16.71 2.61
N SER A 327 22.27 16.13 3.48
CA SER A 327 23.36 15.23 3.11
C SER A 327 22.88 13.91 2.51
N LEU A 328 21.75 13.38 2.99
CA LEU A 328 21.19 12.14 2.47
C LEU A 328 20.62 12.35 1.06
N VAL A 329 19.88 13.44 0.85
CA VAL A 329 19.38 13.81 -0.49
C VAL A 329 20.54 14.04 -1.44
N ALA A 330 21.57 14.80 -1.03
CA ALA A 330 22.73 15.04 -1.88
C ALA A 330 23.43 13.73 -2.26
N THR A 331 23.72 12.87 -1.29
CA THR A 331 24.39 11.57 -1.51
C THR A 331 23.61 10.70 -2.50
N ARG A 332 22.30 10.55 -2.29
CA ARG A 332 21.44 9.77 -3.19
C ARG A 332 21.30 10.40 -4.57
N ALA A 333 21.31 11.73 -4.65
CA ALA A 333 21.30 12.45 -5.93
C ALA A 333 22.59 12.21 -6.72
N PHE A 334 23.74 12.13 -6.04
CA PHE A 334 25.02 11.77 -6.66
C PHE A 334 24.99 10.34 -7.22
N GLU A 335 24.53 9.37 -6.44
CA GLU A 335 24.37 7.99 -6.90
C GLU A 335 23.45 7.91 -8.13
N ALA A 336 22.29 8.59 -8.07
CA ALA A 336 21.33 8.60 -9.17
C ALA A 336 21.88 9.32 -10.41
N PHE A 337 22.67 10.39 -10.23
CA PHE A 337 23.36 11.08 -11.31
C PHE A 337 24.40 10.18 -12.00
N ILE A 338 25.18 9.40 -11.25
CA ILE A 338 26.12 8.43 -11.82
C ILE A 338 25.37 7.41 -12.68
N GLN A 339 24.23 6.93 -12.20
CA GLN A 339 23.36 6.01 -12.93
C GLN A 339 22.73 6.65 -14.17
N LEU A 340 22.30 7.91 -14.13
CA LEU A 340 21.88 8.62 -15.36
C LEU A 340 23.01 8.68 -16.39
N GLY A 341 24.25 8.92 -15.94
CA GLY A 341 25.44 9.01 -16.79
C GLY A 341 25.88 7.68 -17.42
N SER A 342 25.29 6.55 -17.02
CA SER A 342 25.54 5.26 -17.69
C SER A 342 24.80 5.09 -19.02
N ASP A 343 23.85 5.98 -19.32
CA ASP A 343 23.05 5.98 -20.55
C ASP A 343 23.50 7.14 -21.46
N GLU A 344 23.88 6.84 -22.70
CA GLU A 344 24.43 7.84 -23.64
C GLU A 344 23.47 9.02 -23.90
N ARG A 345 22.16 8.76 -23.85
CA ARG A 345 21.11 9.80 -24.04
C ARG A 345 21.21 10.93 -23.02
N PHE A 346 21.82 10.66 -21.85
CA PHE A 346 22.09 11.69 -20.87
C PHE A 346 22.98 12.80 -21.43
N PHE A 347 24.05 12.44 -22.14
CA PHE A 347 25.02 13.40 -22.70
C PHE A 347 24.49 14.13 -23.94
N GLU A 348 23.53 13.54 -24.64
CA GLU A 348 22.78 14.20 -25.71
C GLU A 348 21.86 15.30 -25.14
N LYS A 349 21.26 15.04 -23.97
CA LYS A 349 20.29 15.94 -23.34
C LYS A 349 20.92 17.03 -22.48
N PHE A 350 22.00 16.74 -21.76
CA PHE A 350 22.56 17.64 -20.75
C PHE A 350 24.00 18.05 -21.06
N ASN A 351 24.24 19.36 -21.06
CA ASN A 351 25.60 19.90 -21.08
C ASN A 351 26.22 19.86 -19.67
N ILE A 352 27.17 18.97 -19.44
CA ILE A 352 27.81 18.76 -18.13
C ILE A 352 28.44 20.03 -17.57
N GLN A 353 29.13 20.80 -18.42
CA GLN A 353 29.81 22.04 -18.00
C GLN A 353 28.82 23.09 -17.49
N LYS A 354 27.61 23.14 -18.06
CA LYS A 354 26.57 24.10 -17.67
C LYS A 354 25.69 23.59 -16.53
N ALA A 355 25.31 22.32 -16.54
CA ALA A 355 24.30 21.79 -15.63
C ALA A 355 24.90 21.20 -14.34
N VAL A 356 26.04 20.52 -14.43
CA VAL A 356 26.59 19.71 -13.34
C VAL A 356 27.74 20.42 -12.63
N VAL A 357 28.70 20.97 -13.38
CA VAL A 357 29.90 21.60 -12.79
C VAL A 357 29.58 22.68 -11.75
N PRO A 358 28.61 23.61 -11.97
CA PRO A 358 28.25 24.60 -10.95
C PRO A 358 27.77 23.97 -9.63
N LYS A 359 27.08 22.83 -9.71
CA LYS A 359 26.57 22.09 -8.56
C LYS A 359 27.70 21.43 -7.77
N LEU A 360 28.64 20.79 -8.46
CA LEU A 360 29.82 20.20 -7.84
C LEU A 360 30.68 21.27 -7.15
N LEU A 361 30.91 22.41 -7.82
CA LEU A 361 31.65 23.53 -7.23
C LEU A 361 30.96 24.08 -5.98
N SER A 362 29.62 24.14 -5.96
CA SER A 362 28.86 24.55 -4.76
C SER A 362 29.15 23.62 -3.57
N VAL A 363 29.16 22.30 -3.78
CA VAL A 363 29.44 21.31 -2.73
C VAL A 363 30.88 21.42 -2.21
N ILE A 364 31.85 21.57 -3.11
CA ILE A 364 33.28 21.69 -2.74
C ILE A 364 33.50 22.95 -1.90
N ARG A 365 32.94 24.10 -2.33
CA ARG A 365 33.08 25.38 -1.62
C ARG A 365 32.42 25.40 -0.24
N ARG A 366 31.42 24.53 0.01
CA ARG A 366 30.78 24.43 1.34
C ARG A 366 31.68 23.77 2.39
N LYS A 367 32.70 23.00 2.01
CA LYS A 367 33.62 22.36 2.94
C LYS A 367 34.67 23.31 3.55
N GLU A 368 34.61 24.62 3.28
CA GLU A 368 35.55 25.63 3.78
C GLU A 368 35.07 26.41 5.03
N VAL A 369 34.10 25.89 5.81
CA VAL A 369 33.67 26.50 7.09
C VAL A 369 33.70 25.50 8.24
#